data_AF-A0A0V8BG39-F1
#
_entry.id   AF-A0A0V8BG39-F1
#
_cell.length_a   1.000
_cell.length_b   1.000
_cell.length_c   1.000
_cell.angle_alpha   90.00
_cell.angle_beta   90.00
_cell.angle_gamma   90.00
#
_symmetry.space_group_name_H-M   'P 1'
#
loop_
_entity.id
_entity.type
_entity.pdbx_description
1 polymer ?
#
loop_
_entity_poly.entity_id
_entity_poly.type
_entity_poly.pdbx_seq_one_letter_code
_entity_poly.pdbx_strand_id
1 'polypeptide(L)' 'MTIDYSKLKGRIKEKYGSQQDFAKAIGLSEKIISDKLNNKSYWKQSDIDAATELLGIKKEDIGIYFFNKKVQKI' A
#
# COMPACT_ATOMS: atom_id res chain seq x y z
N MET A 1 -4.41 4.39 -15.23
CA MET A 1 -3.94 5.40 -14.25
C MET A 1 -3.04 4.67 -13.27
N THR A 2 -1.80 5.12 -13.08
CA THR A 2 -0.83 4.41 -12.22
C THR A 2 -0.61 5.20 -10.94
N ILE A 3 -0.72 4.54 -9.80
CA ILE A 3 -0.43 5.10 -8.48
C ILE A 3 1.02 4.79 -8.12
N ASP A 4 1.74 5.80 -7.62
CA ASP A 4 3.05 5.63 -7.02
C ASP A 4 2.91 5.09 -5.59
N TYR A 5 3.17 3.80 -5.43
CA TYR A 5 3.19 3.15 -4.12
C TYR A 5 4.59 3.16 -3.48
N SER A 6 5.52 3.99 -3.93
CA SER A 6 6.90 4.00 -3.44
C SER A 6 6.95 4.32 -1.94
N LYS A 7 6.14 5.30 -1.50
CA LYS A 7 5.98 5.63 -0.07
C LYS A 7 5.37 4.48 0.73
N LEU A 8 4.34 3.83 0.19
CA LEU A 8 3.69 2.69 0.85
C LEU A 8 4.64 1.50 1.01
N LYS A 9 5.41 1.19 -0.04
CA LYS A 9 6.46 0.16 0.00
C LYS A 9 7.54 0.46 1.05
N GLY A 10 7.96 1.73 1.15
CA GLY A 10 8.88 2.19 2.19
C GLY A 10 8.32 1.95 3.58
N ARG A 11 7.08 2.40 3.83
CA ARG A 11 6.43 2.25 5.14
C ARG A 11 6.24 0.80 5.56
N ILE A 12 5.88 -0.08 4.63
CA ILE A 12 5.78 -1.52 4.87
C ILE A 12 7.14 -2.08 5.31
N LYS A 13 8.22 -1.70 4.62
CA LYS A 13 9.58 -2.15 4.97
C LYS A 13 10.03 -1.62 6.34
N GLU A 14 9.70 -0.38 6.68
CA GLU A 14 10.05 0.21 7.98
C GLU A 14 9.32 -0.48 9.16
N LYS A 15 8.04 -0.86 8.98
CA LYS A 15 7.24 -1.43 10.08
C LYS A 15 7.30 -2.95 10.17
N TYR A 16 7.33 -3.64 9.04
CA TYR A 16 7.22 -5.11 8.94
C TYR A 16 8.46 -5.78 8.34
N GLY A 17 9.45 -5.01 7.87
CA GLY A 17 10.67 -5.53 7.24
C GLY A 17 10.49 -6.09 5.82
N SER A 18 9.36 -6.74 5.53
CA SER A 18 9.07 -7.35 4.23
C SER A 18 7.59 -7.29 3.85
N GLN A 19 7.30 -7.41 2.54
CA GLN A 19 5.92 -7.51 2.03
C GLN A 19 5.23 -8.79 2.49
N GLN A 20 5.98 -9.89 2.66
CA GLN A 20 5.45 -11.16 3.14
C GLN A 20 4.88 -11.03 4.56
N ASP A 21 5.61 -10.36 5.44
CA ASP A 21 5.21 -10.20 6.85
C ASP A 21 3.98 -9.29 6.98
N PHE A 22 3.96 -8.19 6.22
CA PHE A 22 2.78 -7.34 6.11
C PHE A 22 1.56 -8.09 5.54
N ALA A 23 1.76 -8.95 4.52
CA ALA A 23 0.69 -9.77 3.96
C ALA A 23 0.08 -10.69 5.02
N LYS A 24 0.91 -11.33 5.86
CA LYS A 24 0.44 -12.14 7.00
C LYS A 24 -0.35 -11.29 8.01
N ALA A 25 0.14 -10.09 8.34
CA ALA A 25 -0.51 -9.20 9.30
C ALA A 25 -1.91 -8.72 8.84
N ILE A 26 -2.08 -8.42 7.55
CA ILE A 26 -3.36 -7.99 6.97
C ILE A 26 -4.26 -9.16 6.54
N GLY A 27 -3.81 -10.41 6.71
CA GLY A 27 -4.58 -11.62 6.35
C GLY A 27 -4.71 -11.86 4.85
N LEU A 28 -3.75 -11.37 4.05
CA LEU A 28 -3.73 -11.54 2.59
C LEU A 28 -2.51 -12.37 2.15
N SER A 29 -2.58 -12.99 0.97
CA SER A 29 -1.40 -13.61 0.38
C SER A 29 -0.42 -12.57 -0.14
N GLU A 30 0.89 -12.86 -0.07
CA GLU A 30 1.94 -11.97 -0.61
C GLU A 30 1.68 -11.59 -2.07
N LYS A 31 1.20 -12.56 -2.87
CA LYS A 31 0.81 -12.32 -4.27
C LYS A 31 -0.21 -11.19 -4.40
N ILE A 32 -1.23 -11.14 -3.54
CA ILE A 32 -2.27 -10.11 -3.57
C ILE A 32 -1.66 -8.73 -3.25
N ILE A 33 -0.80 -8.66 -2.24
CA ILE A 33 -0.09 -7.43 -1.86
C ILE A 33 0.82 -6.96 -3.00
N SER A 34 1.58 -7.86 -3.62
CA SER A 34 2.42 -7.54 -4.76
C SER A 34 1.59 -7.04 -5.95
N ASP A 35 0.45 -7.67 -6.24
CA ASP A 35 -0.44 -7.27 -7.32
C ASP A 35 -0.99 -5.85 -7.07
N LYS A 36 -1.42 -5.56 -5.84
CA LYS A 36 -1.86 -4.23 -5.42
C LYS A 36 -0.76 -3.16 -5.53
N LEU A 37 0.42 -3.44 -4.99
CA LEU A 37 1.57 -2.52 -4.98
C LEU A 37 2.21 -2.32 -6.36
N ASN A 38 1.89 -3.16 -7.33
CA ASN A 38 2.32 -3.05 -8.73
C ASN A 38 1.19 -2.60 -9.66
N ASN A 39 0.09 -2.05 -9.11
CA ASN A 39 -1.06 -1.54 -9.87
C ASN A 39 -1.77 -2.57 -10.76
N LYS A 40 -1.57 -3.87 -10.49
CA LYS A 40 -2.30 -4.95 -11.19
C LYS A 40 -3.69 -5.18 -10.58
N SER A 41 -3.82 -4.90 -9.28
CA SER A 41 -5.10 -4.89 -8.54
C SER A 41 -5.29 -3.59 -7.79
N TYR A 42 -6.55 -3.18 -7.61
CA TYR A 42 -6.89 -1.99 -6.83
C TYR A 42 -6.98 -2.31 -5.34
N TRP A 43 -6.75 -1.28 -4.51
CA TRP A 43 -7.05 -1.31 -3.08
C TRP A 43 -8.54 -1.05 -2.86
N LYS A 44 -9.22 -1.93 -2.14
CA LYS A 44 -10.60 -1.68 -1.69
C LYS A 44 -10.55 -0.79 -0.44
N GLN A 45 -11.64 -0.08 -0.15
CA GLN A 45 -11.72 0.76 1.04
C GLN A 45 -11.38 0.00 2.33
N SER A 46 -11.89 -1.22 2.49
CA SER A 46 -11.57 -2.08 3.64
C SER A 46 -10.09 -2.48 3.70
N ASP A 47 -9.44 -2.69 2.54
CA ASP A 47 -8.01 -2.99 2.52
C ASP A 47 -7.18 -1.76 2.92
N ILE A 48 -7.62 -0.57 2.51
CA ILE A 48 -6.95 0.70 2.85
C ILE A 48 -7.06 0.94 4.34
N ASP A 49 -8.26 0.80 4.90
CA ASP A 49 -8.52 0.98 6.33
C ASP A 49 -7.61 0.06 7.17
N ALA A 50 -7.66 -1.25 6.89
CA ALA A 50 -6.82 -2.24 7.56
C ALA A 50 -5.32 -1.94 7.38
N ALA A 51 -4.87 -1.61 6.16
CA ALA A 51 -3.48 -1.28 5.92
C ALA A 51 -3.05 0.00 6.67
N THR A 52 -3.90 1.01 6.77
CA THR A 52 -3.57 2.26 7.46
C THR A 52 -3.48 2.08 8.97
N GLU A 53 -4.37 1.28 9.55
CA GLU A 53 -4.32 0.90 10.96
C GLU A 53 -3.04 0.11 11.25
N LEU A 54 -2.79 -0.95 10.47
CA LEU A 54 -1.62 -1.80 10.61
C LEU A 54 -0.31 -1.03 10.39
N LEU A 55 -0.25 -0.10 9.43
CA LEU A 55 0.95 0.70 9.15
C LEU A 55 1.08 1.95 10.03
N GLY A 56 0.07 2.26 10.84
CA GLY A 56 0.01 3.48 11.64
C GLY A 56 0.09 4.73 10.78
N ILE A 57 -0.61 4.75 9.64
CA ILE A 57 -0.71 5.90 8.74
C ILE A 57 -1.84 6.79 9.24
N LYS A 58 -1.58 8.08 9.39
CA LYS A 58 -2.62 9.03 9.79
C LYS A 58 -3.63 9.22 8.65
N LYS A 59 -4.88 9.52 8.99
CA LYS A 59 -5.96 9.71 8.01
C LYS A 59 -5.65 10.81 6.99
N GLU A 60 -4.98 11.89 7.43
CA GLU A 60 -4.52 12.98 6.57
C GLU A 60 -3.50 12.55 5.51
N ASP A 61 -2.67 11.54 5.80
CA ASP A 61 -1.62 11.06 4.92
C ASP A 61 -2.11 9.98 3.94
N ILE A 62 -3.31 9.43 4.10
CA ILE A 62 -3.85 8.34 3.24
C ILE A 62 -3.77 8.72 1.75
N GLY A 63 -4.09 9.98 1.43
CA GLY A 63 -3.95 10.55 0.08
C GLY A 63 -2.57 10.33 -0.53
N ILE A 64 -1.54 10.54 0.27
CA ILE A 64 -0.13 10.48 -0.13
C ILE A 64 0.32 9.04 -0.40
N TYR A 65 -0.26 8.06 0.30
CA TYR A 65 0.11 6.64 0.21
C TYR A 65 -0.68 5.87 -0.86
N PHE A 66 -1.99 6.13 -0.99
CA PHE A 66 -2.89 5.32 -1.80
C PHE A 66 -3.42 6.03 -3.05
N PHE A 67 -3.28 7.36 -3.13
CA PHE A 67 -3.87 8.16 -4.21
C PHE A 67 -2.85 9.05 -4.93
N ASN A 68 -1.55 8.87 -4.67
CA ASN A 68 -0.48 9.60 -5.33
C ASN A 68 -0.32 9.12 -6.77
N LYS A 69 -0.90 9.86 -7.71
CA LYS A 69 -0.83 9.51 -9.13
C LYS A 69 0.59 9.72 -9.64
N LYS A 70 1.14 8.71 -10.30
CA LYS A 70 2.39 8.86 -11.04
C LYS A 70 2.13 9.82 -12.20
N VAL A 71 2.63 11.05 -12.08
CA VAL A 71 2.59 12.02 -13.17
C VAL A 71 3.48 11.48 -14.29
N GLN A 72 2.88 11.19 -15.45
CA GLN A 72 3.68 11.06 -16.67
C GLN A 72 4.17 12.47 -16.98
N LYS A 73 5.49 12.69 -16.89
CA LYS A 73 6.09 13.85 -17.55
C LYS A 73 5.86 13.65 -19.04
N ILE A 74 5.06 14.53 -19.62
CA ILE A 74 4.84 14.66 -21.06
C ILE A 74 6.12 15.26 -21.65
#